data_AF-A0A124FRM7-F1
#
_entry.id   AF-A0A124FRM7-F1
#
_cell.length_a   1.000
_cell.length_b   1.000
_cell.length_c   1.000
_cell.angle_alpha   90.00
_cell.angle_beta   90.00
_cell.angle_gamma   90.00
#
_symmetry.space_group_name_H-M   'P 1'
#
loop_
_entity.id
_entity.type
_entity.pdbx_description
1 polymer ?
#
loop_
_entity_poly.entity_id
_entity_poly.type
_entity_poly.pdbx_seq_one_letter_code
_entity_poly.pdbx_strand_id
1 'polypeptide(L)'
;GEFFRLMLDYSDMEGLDAGIMTTRADCAWIVNAAGPDRAYSYEETVYDIKRREGPGVIAAANHFVDPSWRLAAPPAEHSATRYASLLRLAEENRGSIDGERMVAIRDVLIQDGGATFRHSMLEGMAYSSDHQVVFVPETRTLWMKVVDRDWQKVELGQLFSV
;
A
#
# COMPACT_ATOMS: atom_id res chain seq x y z
N GLY A 1 8.16 14.95 -6.20
CA GLY A 1 7.09 15.05 -5.18
C GLY A 1 7.73 15.01 -3.82
N GLU A 2 7.37 15.94 -2.93
CA GLU A 2 8.01 16.09 -1.61
C GLU A 2 7.99 14.79 -0.79
N PHE A 3 6.95 13.96 -0.90
CA PHE A 3 6.88 12.65 -0.23
C PHE A 3 8.05 11.71 -0.54
N PHE A 4 8.55 11.71 -1.78
CA PHE A 4 9.70 10.89 -2.13
C PHE A 4 10.98 11.39 -1.46
N ARG A 5 11.10 12.71 -1.27
CA ARG A 5 12.23 13.33 -0.58
C ARG A 5 12.22 12.98 0.92
N LEU A 6 11.04 12.98 1.55
CA LEU A 6 10.91 12.59 2.96
C LEU A 6 11.45 11.18 3.21
N MET A 7 11.21 10.23 2.30
CA MET A 7 11.76 8.88 2.43
C MET A 7 13.30 8.80 2.34
N LEU A 8 13.95 9.83 1.80
CA LEU A 8 15.41 9.93 1.73
C LEU A 8 16.01 10.72 2.91
N ASP A 9 15.22 11.61 3.50
CA ASP A 9 15.66 12.51 4.57
C ASP A 9 15.57 11.88 5.97
N TYR A 10 14.77 10.82 6.14
CA TYR A 10 14.56 10.16 7.42
C TYR A 10 14.98 8.68 7.40
N SER A 11 15.66 8.25 8.46
CA SER A 11 16.17 6.87 8.63
C SER A 11 15.30 5.98 9.52
N ASP A 12 14.28 6.55 10.16
CA ASP A 12 13.37 5.84 11.05
C ASP A 12 11.91 6.31 10.89
N MET A 13 10.99 5.51 11.42
CA MET A 13 9.55 5.75 11.31
C MET A 13 9.08 6.97 12.11
N GLU A 14 9.81 7.41 13.14
CA GLU A 14 9.41 8.56 13.97
C GLU A 14 9.72 9.88 13.25
N GLY A 15 10.92 10.01 12.70
CA GLY A 15 11.29 11.15 11.86
C GLY A 15 10.45 11.24 10.60
N LEU A 16 10.20 10.10 9.94
CA LEU A 16 9.35 10.05 8.74
C LEU A 16 7.90 10.46 9.06
N ASP A 17 7.35 10.01 10.19
CA ASP A 17 6.02 10.40 10.66
C ASP A 17 5.94 11.91 10.89
N ALA A 18 6.89 12.49 11.63
CA ALA A 18 6.93 13.93 11.87
C ALA A 18 7.05 14.75 10.57
N GLY A 19 7.86 14.27 9.62
CA GLY A 19 8.00 14.88 8.30
C GLY A 19 6.71 14.85 7.48
N ILE A 20 6.03 13.69 7.42
CA ILE A 20 4.75 13.56 6.70
C ILE A 20 3.68 14.43 7.35
N MET A 21 3.53 14.38 8.67
CA MET A 21 2.48 15.11 9.40
C MET A 21 2.62 16.65 9.32
N THR A 22 3.76 17.16 8.84
CA THR A 22 4.03 18.60 8.66
C THR A 22 4.11 19.03 7.19
N THR A 23 4.13 18.08 6.26
CA THR A 23 4.11 18.36 4.82
C THR A 23 2.70 18.74 4.40
N ARG A 24 2.56 19.65 3.43
CA ARG A 24 1.24 20.02 2.89
C ARG A 24 1.16 19.62 1.43
N ALA A 25 0.29 18.68 1.13
CA ALA A 25 0.04 18.30 -0.24
C ALA A 25 -0.75 19.37 -1.01
N ASP A 26 -0.47 19.43 -2.31
CA ASP A 26 -1.17 20.24 -3.30
C ASP A 26 -2.48 19.57 -3.80
N CYS A 27 -2.64 18.27 -3.54
CA CYS A 27 -3.89 17.53 -3.76
C CYS A 27 -4.05 16.39 -2.74
N ALA A 28 -5.16 15.65 -2.83
CA ALA A 28 -5.44 14.57 -1.91
C ALA A 28 -4.57 13.33 -2.19
N TRP A 29 -3.89 12.82 -1.16
CA TRP A 29 -3.04 11.64 -1.25
C TRP A 29 -3.30 10.63 -0.13
N ILE A 30 -2.95 9.38 -0.42
CA ILE A 30 -2.80 8.34 0.59
C ILE A 30 -1.36 7.85 0.52
N VAL A 31 -0.65 7.96 1.63
CA VAL A 31 0.76 7.54 1.75
C VAL A 31 0.82 6.42 2.76
N ASN A 32 1.43 5.29 2.41
CA ASN A 32 1.64 4.19 3.35
C ASN A 32 3.13 4.06 3.64
N ALA A 33 3.47 3.96 4.92
CA ALA A 33 4.83 3.73 5.37
C ALA A 33 4.86 2.49 6.27
N ALA A 34 5.88 1.66 6.14
CA ALA A 34 6.05 0.46 6.95
C ALA A 34 7.52 0.26 7.29
N GLY A 35 7.78 0.05 8.58
CA GLY A 35 9.06 -0.42 9.12
C GLY A 35 8.93 -1.85 9.63
N PRO A 36 9.98 -2.37 10.30
CA PRO A 36 9.98 -3.72 10.85
C PRO A 36 8.93 -3.96 11.96
N ASP A 37 8.59 -2.92 12.72
CA ASP A 37 7.77 -3.01 13.94
C ASP A 37 6.40 -2.33 13.83
N ARG A 38 6.22 -1.43 12.85
CA ARG A 38 5.02 -0.62 12.71
C ARG A 38 4.73 -0.27 11.25
N ALA A 39 3.47 0.01 10.97
CA ALA A 39 3.03 0.56 9.70
C ALA A 39 2.00 1.66 9.95
N TYR A 40 1.96 2.63 9.04
CA TYR A 40 1.05 3.76 9.06
C TYR A 40 0.42 3.96 7.67
N SER A 41 -0.84 4.36 7.64
CA SER A 41 -1.48 4.91 6.45
C SER A 41 -1.87 6.35 6.74
N TYR A 42 -1.32 7.28 5.97
CA TYR A 42 -1.60 8.70 6.04
C TYR A 42 -2.62 9.03 4.97
N GLU A 43 -3.73 9.61 5.38
CA GLU A 43 -4.74 10.18 4.51
C GLU A 43 -4.57 11.69 4.56
N GLU A 44 -4.42 12.34 3.41
CA GLU A 44 -4.09 13.76 3.37
C GLU A 44 -4.95 14.49 2.35
N THR A 45 -5.40 15.66 2.75
CA THR A 45 -5.98 16.68 1.88
C THR A 45 -5.14 17.93 1.93
N VAL A 46 -5.47 18.91 1.09
CA VAL A 46 -4.82 20.23 1.10
C VAL A 46 -4.96 21.00 2.43
N TYR A 47 -5.80 20.54 3.38
CA TYR A 47 -6.06 21.23 4.65
C TYR A 47 -5.73 20.42 5.90
N ASP A 48 -5.63 19.10 5.81
CA ASP A 48 -5.49 18.23 6.99
C ASP A 48 -4.80 16.91 6.63
N ILE A 49 -4.19 16.26 7.63
CA ILE A 49 -3.55 14.95 7.52
C ILE A 49 -3.99 14.08 8.69
N LYS A 50 -4.36 12.84 8.39
CA LYS A 50 -4.76 11.84 9.40
C LYS A 50 -3.88 10.62 9.27
N ARG A 51 -3.25 10.24 10.36
CA ARG A 51 -2.53 8.98 10.49
C ARG A 51 -3.48 7.90 10.99
N ARG A 52 -3.54 6.79 10.26
CA ARG A 52 -4.22 5.57 10.68
C ARG A 52 -3.23 4.49 11.06
N GLU A 53 -3.61 3.78 12.11
CA GLU A 53 -2.99 2.56 12.60
C GLU A 53 -4.03 1.43 12.55
N GLY A 54 -3.58 0.18 12.52
CA GLY A 54 -4.45 -1.00 12.46
C GLY A 54 -4.02 -2.08 13.44
N PRO A 55 -4.95 -2.94 13.91
CA PRO A 55 -4.64 -4.05 14.82
C PRO A 55 -3.92 -5.18 14.08
N GLY A 56 -2.64 -4.95 13.77
CA GLY A 56 -1.73 -5.88 13.10
C GLY A 56 -1.72 -5.81 11.57
N VAL A 57 -2.79 -5.32 10.93
CA VAL A 57 -2.86 -5.15 9.47
C VAL A 57 -3.42 -3.78 9.14
N ILE A 58 -2.82 -3.13 8.14
CA ILE A 58 -3.34 -1.93 7.49
C ILE A 58 -3.48 -2.22 6.01
N ALA A 59 -4.66 -1.95 5.47
CA ALA A 59 -4.89 -1.91 4.02
C ALA A 59 -5.14 -0.46 3.60
N ALA A 60 -4.86 -0.18 2.34
CA ALA A 60 -5.18 1.08 1.69
C ALA A 60 -5.59 0.82 0.24
N ALA A 61 -6.53 1.62 -0.25
CA ALA A 61 -6.93 1.68 -1.64
C ALA A 61 -7.06 3.16 -2.03
N ASN A 62 -7.77 3.48 -3.10
CA ASN A 62 -7.92 4.86 -3.58
C ASN A 62 -9.12 5.57 -2.93
N HIS A 63 -9.27 5.47 -1.61
CA HIS A 63 -10.26 6.22 -0.83
C HIS A 63 -9.83 6.39 0.62
N PHE A 64 -10.28 7.46 1.26
CA PHE A 64 -10.09 7.66 2.69
C PHE A 64 -11.02 6.79 3.50
N VAL A 65 -10.49 6.20 4.56
CA VAL A 65 -11.19 5.28 5.45
C VAL A 65 -11.49 5.96 6.78
N ASP A 66 -10.72 6.98 7.19
CA ASP A 66 -11.02 7.68 8.44
C ASP A 66 -12.40 8.37 8.35
N PRO A 67 -13.38 7.97 9.17
CA PRO A 67 -14.76 8.45 9.05
C PRO A 67 -14.88 9.95 9.34
N SER A 68 -13.92 10.54 10.05
CA SER A 68 -13.93 11.97 10.37
C SER A 68 -13.65 12.85 9.15
N TRP A 69 -13.28 12.30 7.98
CA TRP A 69 -13.22 13.05 6.72
C TRP A 69 -14.59 13.51 6.21
N ARG A 70 -15.68 12.81 6.56
CA ARG A 70 -17.06 13.14 6.14
C ARG A 70 -17.19 13.44 4.63
N LEU A 71 -16.48 12.67 3.79
CA LEU A 71 -16.51 12.86 2.34
C LEU A 71 -17.90 12.57 1.78
N ALA A 72 -18.39 13.45 0.92
CA ALA A 72 -19.68 13.28 0.25
C ALA A 72 -19.59 12.41 -1.01
N ALA A 73 -18.42 12.36 -1.64
CA ALA A 73 -18.20 11.57 -2.85
C ALA A 73 -18.01 10.09 -2.51
N PRO A 74 -18.60 9.17 -3.30
CA PRO A 74 -18.32 7.75 -3.15
C PRO A 74 -16.84 7.47 -3.45
N PRO A 75 -16.28 6.39 -2.88
CA PRO A 75 -14.95 5.89 -3.26
C PRO A 75 -14.81 5.72 -4.77
N ALA A 76 -13.58 5.87 -5.28
CA ALA A 76 -13.27 5.48 -6.65
C ALA A 76 -13.73 4.04 -6.95
N GLU A 77 -14.10 3.76 -8.18
CA GLU A 77 -14.63 2.45 -8.56
C GLU A 77 -13.69 1.32 -8.13
N HIS A 78 -14.29 0.25 -7.59
CA HIS A 78 -13.61 -0.90 -6.98
C HIS A 78 -12.70 -0.62 -5.76
N SER A 79 -12.51 0.64 -5.35
CA SER A 79 -11.63 0.99 -4.24
C SER A 79 -12.07 0.34 -2.91
N ALA A 80 -13.37 0.38 -2.61
CA ALA A 80 -13.95 -0.27 -1.44
C ALA A 80 -13.83 -1.81 -1.52
N THR A 81 -14.12 -2.40 -2.69
CA THR A 81 -14.02 -3.85 -2.92
C THR A 81 -12.58 -4.35 -2.73
N ARG A 82 -11.59 -3.64 -3.28
CA ARG A 82 -10.17 -3.99 -3.12
C ARG A 82 -9.73 -3.89 -1.67
N TYR A 83 -10.12 -2.82 -0.98
CA TYR A 83 -9.82 -2.64 0.43
C TYR A 83 -10.37 -3.80 1.28
N ALA A 84 -11.65 -4.13 1.09
CA ALA A 84 -12.28 -5.24 1.80
C ALA A 84 -11.61 -6.60 1.47
N SER A 85 -11.26 -6.81 0.20
CA SER A 85 -10.58 -8.02 -0.26
C SER A 85 -9.19 -8.19 0.38
N LEU A 86 -8.41 -7.12 0.44
CA LEU A 86 -7.09 -7.13 1.09
C LEU A 86 -7.20 -7.43 2.60
N LEU A 87 -8.15 -6.81 3.30
CA LEU A 87 -8.37 -7.09 4.71
C LEU A 87 -8.81 -8.54 4.95
N ARG A 88 -9.73 -9.06 4.14
CA ARG A 88 -10.17 -10.45 4.22
C ARG A 88 -9.02 -11.42 4.00
N LEU A 89 -8.25 -11.23 2.92
CA LEU A 89 -7.09 -12.07 2.63
C LEU A 89 -6.02 -11.99 3.73
N ALA A 90 -5.81 -10.82 4.31
CA ALA A 90 -4.89 -10.67 5.43
C ALA A 90 -5.40 -11.39 6.69
N GLU A 91 -6.70 -11.34 6.97
CA GLU A 91 -7.32 -12.08 8.07
C GLU A 91 -7.18 -13.59 7.89
N GLU A 92 -7.50 -14.10 6.70
CA GLU A 92 -7.40 -15.53 6.37
C GLU A 92 -5.97 -16.08 6.49
N ASN A 93 -4.98 -15.21 6.39
CA ASN A 93 -3.56 -15.55 6.51
C ASN A 93 -2.92 -15.03 7.79
N ARG A 94 -3.72 -14.56 8.76
CA ARG A 94 -3.24 -13.94 10.01
C ARG A 94 -2.20 -14.81 10.71
N GLY A 95 -1.05 -14.22 11.03
CA GLY A 95 0.07 -14.90 11.68
C GLY A 95 0.96 -15.74 10.76
N SER A 96 0.66 -15.81 9.46
CA SER A 96 1.43 -16.56 8.45
C SER A 96 1.87 -15.73 7.24
N ILE A 97 1.68 -14.40 7.30
CA ILE A 97 2.06 -13.51 6.21
C ILE A 97 3.58 -13.28 6.26
N ASP A 98 4.29 -13.97 5.37
CA ASP A 98 5.65 -13.67 4.97
C ASP A 98 5.69 -13.06 3.55
N GLY A 99 6.89 -12.92 2.98
CA GLY A 99 7.06 -12.37 1.63
C GLY A 99 6.39 -13.20 0.54
N GLU A 100 6.50 -14.53 0.58
CA GLU A 100 5.88 -15.42 -0.41
C GLU A 100 4.35 -15.43 -0.28
N ARG A 101 3.85 -15.43 0.95
CA ARG A 101 2.42 -15.32 1.21
C ARG A 101 1.88 -13.98 0.75
N MET A 102 2.60 -12.89 0.96
CA MET A 102 2.19 -11.58 0.46
C MET A 102 2.19 -11.55 -1.08
N VAL A 103 3.19 -12.16 -1.74
CA VAL A 103 3.18 -12.36 -3.20
C VAL A 103 1.92 -13.10 -3.65
N ALA A 104 1.54 -14.19 -2.97
CA ALA A 104 0.31 -14.94 -3.28
C ALA A 104 -0.96 -14.10 -3.07
N ILE A 105 -1.05 -13.34 -1.97
CA ILE A 105 -2.16 -12.41 -1.70
C ILE A 105 -2.28 -11.36 -2.81
N ARG A 106 -1.14 -10.83 -3.28
CA ARG A 106 -1.10 -9.83 -4.37
C ARG A 106 -1.46 -10.44 -5.72
N ASP A 107 -1.30 -11.73 -5.94
CA ASP A 107 -1.65 -12.39 -7.21
C ASP A 107 -3.14 -12.73 -7.34
N VAL A 108 -3.92 -12.66 -6.25
CA VAL A 108 -5.37 -12.90 -6.32
C VAL A 108 -6.03 -11.81 -7.16
N LEU A 109 -6.69 -12.22 -8.25
CA LEU A 109 -7.39 -11.32 -9.15
C LEU A 109 -8.68 -10.81 -8.51
N ILE A 110 -9.17 -9.65 -8.93
CA ILE A 110 -10.36 -9.05 -8.33
C ILE A 110 -11.61 -9.92 -8.47
N GLN A 111 -11.76 -10.65 -9.59
CA GLN A 111 -12.86 -11.59 -9.80
C GLN A 111 -12.80 -12.81 -8.86
N ASP A 112 -11.61 -13.10 -8.32
CA ASP A 112 -11.36 -14.21 -7.39
C ASP A 112 -11.31 -13.71 -5.93
N GLY A 113 -11.83 -12.50 -5.68
CA GLY A 113 -11.88 -11.89 -4.34
C GLY A 113 -10.57 -11.26 -3.88
N GLY A 114 -9.67 -10.93 -4.82
CA GLY A 114 -8.43 -10.20 -4.57
C GLY A 114 -8.50 -8.72 -4.91
N ALA A 115 -7.35 -8.13 -5.18
CA ALA A 115 -7.23 -6.69 -5.45
C ALA A 115 -6.55 -6.34 -6.78
N THR A 116 -6.25 -7.35 -7.60
CA THR A 116 -5.45 -7.20 -8.82
C THR A 116 -6.34 -7.24 -10.04
N PHE A 117 -6.18 -6.24 -10.90
CA PHE A 117 -6.83 -6.20 -12.21
C PHE A 117 -5.89 -6.77 -13.25
N ARG A 118 -6.40 -7.65 -14.10
CA ARG A 118 -5.70 -8.15 -15.29
C ARG A 118 -6.67 -8.11 -16.47
N HIS A 119 -6.30 -7.35 -17.51
CA HIS A 119 -7.10 -7.17 -18.73
C HIS A 119 -8.57 -6.84 -18.45
N SER A 120 -8.84 -6.04 -17.40
CA SER A 120 -10.20 -5.64 -17.04
C SER A 120 -10.63 -4.42 -17.87
N MET A 121 -11.94 -4.16 -17.88
CA MET A 121 -12.52 -2.99 -18.55
C MET A 121 -13.26 -2.14 -17.52
N LEU A 122 -13.03 -0.84 -17.53
CA LEU A 122 -13.70 0.14 -16.69
C LEU A 122 -14.31 1.21 -17.59
N GLU A 123 -15.64 1.36 -17.60
CA GLU A 123 -16.35 2.31 -18.48
C GLU A 123 -15.95 2.20 -19.97
N GLY A 124 -15.67 0.99 -20.46
CA GLY A 124 -15.24 0.75 -21.84
C GLY A 124 -13.78 1.08 -22.13
N MET A 125 -13.00 1.47 -21.13
CA MET A 125 -11.55 1.69 -21.21
C MET A 125 -10.80 0.50 -20.61
N ALA A 126 -9.66 0.15 -21.20
CA ALA A 126 -8.77 -0.87 -20.65
C ALA A 126 -8.28 -0.44 -19.25
N TYR A 127 -8.41 -1.33 -18.28
CA TYR A 127 -8.09 -1.09 -16.88
C TYR A 127 -7.38 -2.31 -16.30
N SER A 128 -6.09 -2.17 -16.03
CA SER A 128 -5.25 -3.26 -15.52
C SER A 128 -4.31 -2.72 -14.47
N SER A 129 -3.89 -3.59 -13.54
CA SER A 129 -2.73 -3.30 -12.72
C SER A 129 -1.49 -3.44 -13.61
N ASP A 130 -0.61 -2.44 -13.58
CA ASP A 130 0.61 -2.47 -14.39
C ASP A 130 1.72 -3.25 -13.68
N HIS A 131 2.02 -2.82 -12.45
CA HIS A 131 3.12 -3.33 -11.64
C HIS A 131 2.67 -3.65 -10.22
N GLN A 132 3.36 -4.60 -9.59
CA GLN A 132 3.18 -4.95 -8.19
C GLN A 132 4.53 -5.08 -7.49
N VAL A 133 4.54 -4.73 -6.21
CA VAL A 133 5.72 -4.77 -5.37
C VAL A 133 5.36 -5.37 -4.01
N VAL A 134 6.23 -6.23 -3.49
CA VAL A 134 6.24 -6.69 -2.10
C VAL A 134 7.63 -6.41 -1.55
N PHE A 135 7.72 -5.81 -0.37
CA PHE A 135 8.98 -5.57 0.31
C PHE A 135 8.90 -6.11 1.73
N VAL A 136 9.92 -6.84 2.16
CA VAL A 136 10.07 -7.34 3.53
C VAL A 136 11.20 -6.55 4.19
N PRO A 137 10.88 -5.59 5.09
CA PRO A 137 11.88 -4.69 5.66
C PRO A 137 13.00 -5.40 6.41
N GLU A 138 12.67 -6.43 7.20
CA GLU A 138 13.61 -7.17 8.05
C GLU A 138 14.75 -7.81 7.25
N THR A 139 14.41 -8.47 6.13
CA THR A 139 15.41 -9.15 5.27
C THR A 139 15.88 -8.28 4.11
N ARG A 140 15.30 -7.09 3.93
CA ARG A 140 15.52 -6.22 2.76
C ARG A 140 15.31 -6.99 1.45
N THR A 141 14.26 -7.78 1.38
CA THR A 141 13.91 -8.53 0.17
C THR A 141 12.80 -7.83 -0.58
N LEU A 142 12.99 -7.63 -1.88
CA LEU A 142 12.04 -7.02 -2.79
C LEU A 142 11.54 -8.09 -3.77
N TRP A 143 10.22 -8.17 -3.96
CA TRP A 143 9.61 -8.87 -5.09
C TRP A 143 8.93 -7.83 -5.97
N MET A 144 9.12 -7.95 -7.28
CA MET A 144 8.51 -7.07 -8.27
C MET A 144 7.91 -7.88 -9.41
N LYS A 145 6.79 -7.39 -9.94
CA LYS A 145 6.09 -8.01 -11.07
C LYS A 145 5.50 -6.94 -11.98
N VAL A 146 5.62 -7.16 -13.29
CA VAL A 146 4.67 -6.63 -14.28
C VAL A 146 3.54 -7.65 -14.37
N VAL A 147 2.27 -7.25 -14.29
CA VAL A 147 1.15 -8.18 -14.06
C VAL A 147 1.09 -9.41 -14.97
N ASP A 148 1.57 -9.29 -16.21
CA ASP A 148 1.59 -10.36 -17.21
C ASP A 148 2.90 -11.19 -17.22
N ARG A 149 3.73 -11.04 -16.19
CA ARG A 149 5.03 -11.71 -16.04
C ARG A 149 5.16 -12.39 -14.68
N ASP A 150 6.14 -13.26 -14.55
CA ASP A 150 6.44 -13.90 -13.27
C ASP A 150 7.09 -12.91 -12.29
N TRP A 151 6.82 -13.11 -11.01
CA TRP A 151 7.46 -12.37 -9.92
C TRP A 151 8.97 -12.57 -9.96
N GLN A 152 9.71 -11.47 -9.79
CA GLN A 152 11.16 -11.47 -9.65
C GLN A 152 11.51 -11.14 -8.20
N LYS A 153 12.24 -12.03 -7.53
CA LYS A 153 12.78 -11.82 -6.18
C LYS A 153 14.18 -11.20 -6.28
N VAL A 154 14.43 -10.16 -5.49
CA VAL A 154 15.70 -9.45 -5.39
C VAL A 154 16.09 -9.32 -3.93
N GLU A 155 17.22 -9.90 -3.56
CA GLU A 155 17.76 -9.87 -2.19
C GLU A 155 18.69 -8.66 -2.03
N LEU A 156 18.16 -7.55 -1.50
CA LEU A 156 18.93 -6.29 -1.39
C LEU A 156 19.86 -6.29 -0.17
N GLY A 157 19.66 -7.18 0.80
CA GLY A 157 20.40 -7.17 2.07
C GLY A 157 21.93 -7.10 1.91
N GLN A 158 22.48 -7.81 0.92
CA GLN A 158 23.92 -7.82 0.64
C GLN A 158 24.47 -6.43 0.22
N LEU A 159 23.66 -5.59 -0.41
CA LEU A 159 24.06 -4.25 -0.85
C LEU A 159 24.20 -3.26 0.32
N PHE A 160 23.63 -3.60 1.47
CA PHE A 160 23.58 -2.75 2.65
C PHE A 160 24.22 -3.42 3.88
N SER A 161 25.01 -4.47 3.64
CA SER A 161 25.85 -5.10 4.65
C SER A 161 27.20 -4.40 4.64
N VAL A 162 27.45 -3.59 5.67
CA VAL A 162 28.77 -2.98 5.94
C VAL A 162 29.54 -3.89 6.88
#